data_AF-A0A421J6T4-F1
#
_entry.id   AF-A0A421J6T4-F1
#
_cell.length_a   1.000
_cell.length_b   1.000
_cell.length_c   1.000
_cell.angle_alpha   90.00
_cell.angle_beta   90.00
_cell.angle_gamma   90.00
#
_symmetry.space_group_name_H-M   'P 1'
#
loop_
_entity.id
_entity.type
_entity.pdbx_description
1 polymer ?
#
loop_
_entity_poly.entity_id
_entity_poly.type
_entity_poly.pdbx_seq_one_letter_code
_entity_poly.pdbx_strand_id
1 'polypeptide(L)'
;MSTIQVTQKYPGLRLLSYADVPKAAYTLSEAFREDSLAKLLVCHFPTKEEQVRCETMLYEAYLRQHIAKGIVLGINESDHDFETVAIWSHPTSEQEGLDSFSTLMEAGYGQVWEAYGEQGREKVFRGMLPLLHDSCHRILSAPQFKDKGVFTLVYLGSLEKARGKGNVRKMFDFMFENYIDNQPNTISYLESSSPTNIPIYNRFGFHFAEDIMLGSKHDGAVEGKDYAIMSVMIRGTRGKDWRNESKPSMSQKL
;
A
#
# COMPACT_ATOMS: atom_id res chain seq x y z
N MET A 1 8.71 15.62 17.58
CA MET A 1 9.52 16.57 16.77
C MET A 1 8.56 17.51 16.08
N SER A 2 8.87 18.81 15.99
CA SER A 2 7.99 19.77 15.31
C SER A 2 8.05 19.59 13.79
N THR A 3 6.95 19.88 13.09
CA THR A 3 6.81 19.79 11.62
C THR A 3 7.92 20.53 10.86
N ILE A 4 8.53 21.53 11.48
CA ILE A 4 9.62 22.36 10.95
C ILE A 4 10.95 21.57 10.81
N GLN A 5 11.22 20.57 11.66
CA GLN A 5 12.47 19.79 11.57
C GLN A 5 12.44 18.70 10.49
N VAL A 6 11.24 18.20 10.14
CA VAL A 6 11.06 17.14 9.13
C VAL A 6 11.38 17.65 7.71
N THR A 7 10.96 18.88 7.40
CA THR A 7 11.09 19.46 6.05
C THR A 7 12.53 19.76 5.64
N GLN A 8 13.45 19.93 6.61
CA GLN A 8 14.85 20.26 6.31
C GLN A 8 15.68 19.03 5.88
N LYS A 9 15.36 17.84 6.39
CA LYS A 9 16.08 16.59 6.04
C LYS A 9 15.54 15.96 4.75
N TYR A 10 14.23 16.06 4.51
CA TYR A 10 13.57 15.49 3.34
C TYR A 10 12.88 16.59 2.52
N PRO A 11 13.65 17.37 1.73
CA PRO A 11 13.09 18.49 0.98
C PRO A 11 12.01 18.01 0.00
N GLY A 12 10.90 18.76 -0.03
CA GLY A 12 9.75 18.49 -0.89
C GLY A 12 8.80 17.41 -0.37
N LEU A 13 9.15 16.67 0.69
CA LEU A 13 8.29 15.65 1.30
C LEU A 13 7.39 16.27 2.37
N ARG A 14 6.12 15.91 2.37
CA ARG A 14 5.17 16.30 3.43
C ARG A 14 4.05 15.29 3.63
N LEU A 15 3.40 15.37 4.79
CA LEU A 15 2.12 14.72 5.04
C LEU A 15 1.04 15.38 4.16
N LEU A 16 0.13 14.57 3.66
CA LEU A 16 -1.01 15.02 2.87
C LEU A 16 -2.24 15.24 3.73
N SER A 17 -3.09 16.14 3.28
CA SER A 17 -4.38 16.50 3.85
C SER A 17 -5.51 16.26 2.84
N TYR A 18 -6.76 16.42 3.25
CA TYR A 18 -7.91 16.27 2.34
C TYR A 18 -7.84 17.16 1.09
N ALA A 19 -7.20 18.32 1.17
CA ALA A 19 -7.03 19.22 0.02
C ALA A 19 -6.12 18.64 -1.07
N ASP A 20 -5.27 17.66 -0.72
CA ASP A 20 -4.28 17.06 -1.61
C ASP A 20 -4.83 15.83 -2.38
N VAL A 21 -6.01 15.34 -1.97
CA VAL A 21 -6.61 14.10 -2.50
C VAL A 21 -6.69 14.09 -4.03
N PRO A 22 -7.17 15.16 -4.71
CA PRO A 22 -7.26 15.12 -6.18
C PRO A 22 -5.90 14.94 -6.87
N LYS A 23 -4.87 15.68 -6.43
CA LYS A 23 -3.51 15.59 -7.00
C LYS A 23 -2.88 14.23 -6.71
N ALA A 24 -3.06 13.72 -5.50
CA ALA A 24 -2.51 12.44 -5.10
C ALA A 24 -3.18 11.26 -5.82
N ALA A 25 -4.51 11.31 -6.00
CA ALA A 25 -5.26 10.30 -6.73
C ALA A 25 -4.85 10.26 -8.21
N TYR A 26 -4.68 11.44 -8.83
CA TYR A 26 -4.14 11.55 -10.17
C TYR A 26 -2.74 10.91 -10.27
N THR A 27 -1.83 11.22 -9.34
CA THR A 27 -0.50 10.61 -9.30
C THR A 27 -0.57 9.08 -9.22
N LEU A 28 -1.47 8.53 -8.40
CA LEU A 28 -1.64 7.08 -8.27
C LEU A 28 -2.20 6.45 -9.55
N SER A 29 -3.26 7.00 -10.14
CA SER A 29 -3.83 6.48 -11.41
C SER A 29 -2.78 6.47 -12.52
N GLU A 30 -1.99 7.53 -12.63
CA GLU A 30 -0.89 7.59 -13.60
C GLU A 30 0.22 6.58 -13.31
N ALA A 31 0.58 6.39 -12.04
CA ALA A 31 1.64 5.46 -11.64
C ALA A 31 1.26 3.98 -11.84
N PHE A 32 -0.02 3.66 -11.67
CA PHE A 32 -0.57 2.30 -11.73
C PHE A 32 -1.28 1.97 -13.06
N ARG A 33 -1.25 2.86 -14.05
CA ARG A 33 -1.90 2.66 -15.37
C ARG A 33 -1.65 1.28 -15.99
N GLU A 34 -0.43 0.77 -15.88
CA GLU A 34 -0.03 -0.50 -16.47
C GLU A 34 -0.10 -1.71 -15.50
N ASP A 35 -0.50 -1.48 -14.25
CA ASP A 35 -0.54 -2.47 -13.19
C ASP A 35 -1.65 -3.51 -13.40
N SER A 36 -1.31 -4.79 -13.20
CA SER A 36 -2.23 -5.90 -13.40
C SER A 36 -3.43 -5.85 -12.44
N LEU A 37 -3.20 -5.58 -11.15
CA LEU A 37 -4.29 -5.52 -10.19
C LEU A 37 -5.22 -4.35 -10.52
N ALA A 38 -4.64 -3.16 -10.75
CA ALA A 38 -5.42 -1.97 -11.09
C ALA A 38 -6.31 -2.20 -12.32
N LYS A 39 -5.75 -2.77 -13.40
CA LYS A 39 -6.49 -3.17 -14.61
C LYS A 39 -7.61 -4.16 -14.29
N LEU A 40 -7.35 -5.20 -13.48
CA LEU A 40 -8.33 -6.22 -13.14
C LEU A 40 -9.58 -5.60 -12.48
N LEU A 41 -9.39 -4.64 -11.58
CA LEU A 41 -10.47 -4.01 -10.82
C LEU A 41 -11.45 -3.20 -11.68
N VAL A 42 -11.02 -2.74 -12.85
CA VAL A 42 -11.83 -1.88 -13.73
C VAL A 42 -12.07 -2.45 -15.13
N CYS A 43 -11.51 -3.60 -15.50
CA CYS A 43 -11.58 -4.14 -16.86
C CYS A 43 -13.00 -4.43 -17.39
N HIS A 44 -14.02 -4.45 -16.53
CA HIS A 44 -15.43 -4.63 -16.92
C HIS A 44 -16.10 -3.37 -17.44
N PHE A 45 -15.51 -2.19 -17.22
CA PHE A 45 -16.05 -0.95 -17.79
C PHE A 45 -15.75 -0.88 -19.30
N PRO A 46 -16.74 -0.45 -20.12
CA PRO A 46 -16.64 -0.53 -21.56
C PRO A 46 -15.68 0.51 -22.15
N THR A 47 -15.52 1.67 -21.49
CA THR A 47 -14.66 2.76 -21.98
C THR A 47 -13.46 2.98 -21.07
N LYS A 48 -12.36 3.49 -21.65
CA LYS A 48 -11.17 3.86 -20.88
C LYS A 48 -11.41 5.04 -19.94
N GLU A 49 -12.29 5.96 -20.33
CA GLU A 49 -12.68 7.09 -19.49
C GLU A 49 -13.39 6.62 -18.21
N GLU A 50 -14.31 5.65 -18.31
CA GLU A 50 -14.96 5.07 -17.13
C GLU A 50 -14.00 4.27 -16.26
N GLN A 51 -13.04 3.55 -16.86
CA GLN A 51 -11.99 2.84 -16.12
C GLN A 51 -11.18 3.82 -15.27
N VAL A 52 -10.65 4.89 -15.89
CA VAL A 52 -9.87 5.92 -15.19
C VAL A 52 -10.71 6.62 -14.13
N ARG A 53 -11.96 6.97 -14.43
CA ARG A 53 -12.87 7.63 -13.47
C ARG A 53 -13.07 6.76 -12.23
N CYS A 54 -13.42 5.49 -12.42
CA CYS A 54 -13.73 4.59 -11.30
C CYS A 54 -12.47 4.25 -10.50
N GLU A 55 -11.34 3.99 -11.16
CA GLU A 55 -10.05 3.79 -10.52
C GLU A 55 -9.66 5.01 -9.66
N THR A 56 -9.80 6.22 -10.21
CA THR A 56 -9.54 7.48 -9.48
C THR A 56 -10.42 7.60 -8.25
N MET A 57 -11.72 7.29 -8.36
CA MET A 57 -12.64 7.31 -7.20
C MET A 57 -12.18 6.35 -6.09
N LEU A 58 -11.68 5.17 -6.45
CA LEU A 58 -11.14 4.22 -5.48
C LEU A 58 -9.87 4.76 -4.81
N TYR A 59 -8.93 5.32 -5.56
CA TYR A 59 -7.73 5.94 -4.98
C TYR A 59 -8.06 7.11 -4.05
N GLU A 60 -9.00 7.96 -4.44
CA GLU A 60 -9.44 9.04 -3.58
C GLU A 60 -10.05 8.53 -2.28
N ALA A 61 -10.81 7.42 -2.32
CA ALA A 61 -11.36 6.80 -1.13
C ALA A 61 -10.26 6.27 -0.21
N TYR A 62 -9.27 5.55 -0.73
CA TYR A 62 -8.10 5.11 0.03
C TYR A 62 -7.33 6.29 0.63
N LEU A 63 -7.12 7.36 -0.14
CA LEU A 63 -6.44 8.57 0.34
C LEU A 63 -7.19 9.21 1.50
N ARG A 64 -8.51 9.45 1.36
CA ARG A 64 -9.34 10.03 2.44
C ARG A 64 -9.35 9.16 3.68
N GLN A 65 -9.49 7.84 3.52
CA GLN A 65 -9.45 6.86 4.60
C GLN A 65 -8.14 6.95 5.39
N HIS A 66 -6.99 6.95 4.70
CA HIS A 66 -5.68 6.93 5.33
C HIS A 66 -5.17 8.31 5.74
N ILE A 67 -5.69 9.41 5.19
CA ILE A 67 -5.49 10.75 5.76
C ILE A 67 -6.16 10.83 7.13
N ALA A 68 -7.33 10.20 7.30
CA ALA A 68 -8.07 10.23 8.56
C ALA A 68 -7.44 9.36 9.65
N LYS A 69 -6.92 8.16 9.29
CA LYS A 69 -6.58 7.09 10.23
C LYS A 69 -5.24 6.40 9.92
N GLY A 70 -4.41 7.01 9.09
CA GLY A 70 -3.15 6.45 8.62
C GLY A 70 -2.10 7.55 8.41
N ILE A 71 -1.15 7.28 7.52
CA ILE A 71 -0.08 8.21 7.15
C ILE A 71 -0.01 8.29 5.63
N VAL A 72 -0.24 9.48 5.07
CA VAL A 72 -0.16 9.71 3.63
C VAL A 72 0.91 10.75 3.34
N LEU A 73 1.81 10.42 2.40
CA LEU A 73 2.95 11.25 2.02
C LEU A 73 2.89 11.60 0.55
N GLY A 74 3.23 12.85 0.23
CA GLY A 74 3.56 13.30 -1.12
C GLY A 74 4.95 13.91 -1.14
N ILE A 75 5.62 13.81 -2.30
CA ILE A 75 6.90 14.47 -2.52
C ILE A 75 6.92 15.23 -3.85
N ASN A 76 7.53 16.42 -3.82
CA ASN A 76 7.69 17.32 -4.96
C ASN A 76 6.36 17.59 -5.66
N GLU A 77 5.51 18.37 -4.98
CA GLU A 77 4.22 18.83 -5.50
C GLU A 77 4.38 19.78 -6.69
N SER A 78 3.48 19.67 -7.65
CA SER A 78 3.23 20.62 -8.74
C SER A 78 1.78 21.14 -8.68
N ASP A 79 1.39 21.95 -9.66
CA ASP A 79 0.01 22.46 -9.76
C ASP A 79 -1.02 21.33 -9.95
N HIS A 80 -0.62 20.19 -10.51
CA HIS A 80 -1.53 19.12 -10.91
C HIS A 80 -1.28 17.79 -10.20
N ASP A 81 -0.07 17.56 -9.70
CA ASP A 81 0.34 16.24 -9.24
C ASP A 81 1.40 16.29 -8.12
N PHE A 82 1.68 15.14 -7.53
CA PHE A 82 2.93 14.88 -6.84
C PHE A 82 3.82 13.98 -7.71
N GLU A 83 5.13 14.10 -7.57
CA GLU A 83 6.05 13.17 -8.24
C GLU A 83 5.94 11.74 -7.70
N THR A 84 5.68 11.58 -6.40
CA THR A 84 5.45 10.28 -5.76
C THR A 84 4.49 10.44 -4.59
N VAL A 85 3.62 9.44 -4.40
CA VAL A 85 2.67 9.34 -3.28
C VAL A 85 2.87 8.00 -2.58
N ALA A 86 2.81 8.00 -1.24
CA ALA A 86 2.79 6.80 -0.44
C ALA A 86 1.64 6.83 0.57
N ILE A 87 0.95 5.71 0.74
CA ILE A 87 -0.13 5.50 1.71
C ILE A 87 0.29 4.39 2.66
N TRP A 88 0.23 4.67 3.95
CA TRP A 88 0.54 3.72 5.01
C TRP A 88 -0.57 3.62 6.04
N SER A 89 -0.77 2.41 6.56
CA SER A 89 -1.45 2.18 7.83
C SER A 89 -0.40 2.01 8.93
N HIS A 90 -0.73 2.45 10.15
CA HIS A 90 0.10 2.27 11.34
C HIS A 90 -0.53 1.23 12.29
N PRO A 91 0.21 0.75 13.32
CA PRO A 91 -0.23 -0.37 14.15
C PRO A 91 -1.57 -0.18 14.88
N THR A 92 -1.98 1.08 15.07
CA THR A 92 -3.24 1.45 15.75
C THR A 92 -4.38 1.82 14.78
N SER A 93 -4.14 1.86 13.47
CA SER A 93 -5.11 2.35 12.48
C SER A 93 -6.45 1.59 12.56
N GLU A 94 -6.42 0.26 12.68
CA GLU A 94 -7.62 -0.57 12.77
C GLU A 94 -8.42 -0.27 14.05
N GLN A 95 -7.75 -0.22 15.22
CA GLN A 95 -8.40 0.12 16.49
C GLN A 95 -8.95 1.55 16.50
N GLU A 96 -8.34 2.46 15.76
CA GLU A 96 -8.80 3.84 15.55
C GLU A 96 -9.95 3.95 14.54
N GLY A 97 -10.35 2.84 13.93
CA GLY A 97 -11.51 2.72 13.05
C GLY A 97 -11.21 2.92 11.57
N LEU A 98 -10.00 2.62 11.09
CA LEU A 98 -9.64 2.70 9.66
C LEU A 98 -10.69 2.05 8.75
N ASP A 99 -11.15 0.85 9.11
CA ASP A 99 -12.15 0.08 8.36
C ASP A 99 -13.56 0.16 8.98
N SER A 100 -13.78 1.10 9.91
CA SER A 100 -15.10 1.33 10.48
C SER A 100 -16.08 1.82 9.43
N PHE A 101 -17.35 1.43 9.54
CA PHE A 101 -18.40 1.86 8.60
C PHE A 101 -18.45 3.38 8.44
N SER A 102 -18.31 4.15 9.53
CA SER A 102 -18.26 5.61 9.49
C SER A 102 -17.10 6.12 8.63
N THR A 103 -15.89 5.61 8.84
CA THR A 103 -14.70 6.04 8.08
C THR A 103 -14.81 5.66 6.61
N LEU A 104 -15.30 4.46 6.30
CA LEU A 104 -15.53 4.04 4.92
C LEU A 104 -16.56 4.92 4.20
N MET A 105 -17.66 5.30 4.88
CA MET A 105 -18.66 6.19 4.30
C MET A 105 -18.13 7.61 4.10
N GLU A 106 -17.44 8.18 5.09
CA GLU A 106 -16.80 9.50 4.99
C GLU A 106 -15.70 9.56 3.92
N ALA A 107 -14.97 8.46 3.72
CA ALA A 107 -13.98 8.33 2.67
C ALA A 107 -14.60 8.21 1.26
N GLY A 108 -15.91 7.96 1.14
CA GLY A 108 -16.62 7.88 -0.13
C GLY A 108 -16.73 6.48 -0.72
N TYR A 109 -16.50 5.42 0.05
CA TYR A 109 -16.68 4.05 -0.44
C TYR A 109 -18.12 3.74 -0.87
N GLY A 110 -19.13 4.45 -0.35
CA GLY A 110 -20.51 4.36 -0.85
C GLY A 110 -20.64 4.82 -2.30
N GLN A 111 -19.94 5.88 -2.69
CA GLN A 111 -19.94 6.36 -4.08
C GLN A 111 -19.18 5.40 -5.00
N VAL A 112 -18.07 4.82 -4.50
CA VAL A 112 -17.34 3.76 -5.19
C VAL A 112 -18.25 2.55 -5.40
N TRP A 113 -18.95 2.10 -4.35
CA TRP A 113 -19.88 0.98 -4.40
C TRP A 113 -20.96 1.18 -5.48
N GLU A 114 -21.57 2.37 -5.54
CA GLU A 114 -22.57 2.67 -6.57
C GLU A 114 -21.97 2.74 -7.97
N ALA A 115 -20.83 3.43 -8.16
CA ALA A 115 -20.21 3.57 -9.47
C ALA A 115 -19.68 2.25 -10.06
N TYR A 116 -19.30 1.29 -9.21
CA TYR A 116 -18.67 0.04 -9.64
C TYR A 116 -19.63 -1.00 -10.22
N GLY A 117 -20.93 -0.90 -9.92
CA GLY A 117 -21.93 -1.91 -10.28
C GLY A 117 -21.60 -3.30 -9.73
N GLU A 118 -22.35 -4.33 -10.13
CA GLU A 118 -22.21 -5.66 -9.50
C GLU A 118 -20.84 -6.30 -9.74
N GLN A 119 -20.34 -6.26 -10.97
CA GLN A 119 -19.02 -6.85 -11.29
C GLN A 119 -17.87 -6.15 -10.57
N GLY A 120 -17.92 -4.83 -10.46
CA GLY A 120 -16.91 -4.09 -9.70
C GLY A 120 -17.02 -4.31 -8.20
N ARG A 121 -18.24 -4.46 -7.66
CA ARG A 121 -18.47 -4.81 -6.26
C ARG A 121 -17.90 -6.17 -5.90
N GLU A 122 -18.09 -7.17 -6.77
CA GLU A 122 -17.48 -8.49 -6.63
C GLU A 122 -15.95 -8.40 -6.59
N LYS A 123 -15.34 -7.64 -7.51
CA LYS A 123 -13.88 -7.54 -7.59
C LYS A 123 -13.26 -6.78 -6.42
N VAL A 124 -13.83 -5.64 -6.02
CA VAL A 124 -13.25 -4.77 -4.99
C VAL A 124 -13.68 -5.20 -3.60
N PHE A 125 -14.98 -5.19 -3.33
CA PHE A 125 -15.50 -5.29 -1.96
C PHE A 125 -15.66 -6.71 -1.46
N ARG A 126 -15.97 -7.66 -2.36
CA ARG A 126 -16.09 -9.08 -2.02
C ARG A 126 -14.86 -9.90 -2.38
N GLY A 127 -13.99 -9.36 -3.23
CA GLY A 127 -12.76 -9.99 -3.69
C GLY A 127 -11.52 -9.40 -3.04
N MET A 128 -11.06 -8.26 -3.54
CA MET A 128 -9.78 -7.66 -3.16
C MET A 128 -9.71 -7.30 -1.67
N LEU A 129 -10.67 -6.55 -1.13
CA LEU A 129 -10.61 -6.09 0.26
C LEU A 129 -10.55 -7.27 1.26
N PRO A 130 -11.43 -8.29 1.17
CA PRO A 130 -11.31 -9.47 2.03
C PRO A 130 -10.01 -10.24 1.81
N LEU A 131 -9.57 -10.43 0.55
CA LEU A 131 -8.33 -11.15 0.25
C LEU A 131 -7.12 -10.51 0.94
N LEU A 132 -6.99 -9.19 0.85
CA LEU A 132 -5.89 -8.45 1.48
C LEU A 132 -5.97 -8.54 3.01
N HIS A 133 -7.15 -8.30 3.59
CA HIS A 133 -7.37 -8.40 5.03
C HIS A 133 -7.02 -9.79 5.57
N ASP A 134 -7.61 -10.84 4.99
CA ASP A 134 -7.45 -12.22 5.44
C ASP A 134 -6.00 -12.71 5.27
N SER A 135 -5.35 -12.33 4.16
CA SER A 135 -3.96 -12.69 3.89
C SER A 135 -3.02 -12.01 4.90
N CYS A 136 -3.20 -10.71 5.12
CA CYS A 136 -2.44 -9.95 6.10
C CYS A 136 -2.62 -10.56 7.51
N HIS A 137 -3.85 -10.76 7.97
CA HIS A 137 -4.14 -11.34 9.28
C HIS A 137 -3.54 -12.75 9.44
N ARG A 138 -3.73 -13.62 8.45
CA ARG A 138 -3.18 -14.99 8.45
C ARG A 138 -1.65 -15.00 8.56
N ILE A 139 -0.98 -14.17 7.77
CA ILE A 139 0.49 -14.11 7.73
C ILE A 139 1.04 -13.56 9.04
N LEU A 140 0.46 -12.47 9.53
CA LEU A 140 0.93 -11.79 10.75
C LEU A 140 0.57 -12.56 12.03
N SER A 141 -0.34 -13.53 11.96
CA SER A 141 -0.63 -14.47 13.05
C SER A 141 0.50 -15.49 13.29
N ALA A 142 1.51 -15.57 12.41
CA ALA A 142 2.62 -16.49 12.60
C ALA A 142 3.45 -16.13 13.86
N PRO A 143 4.00 -17.12 14.60
CA PRO A 143 4.66 -16.89 15.89
C PRO A 143 5.77 -15.83 15.87
N GLN A 144 6.53 -15.72 14.77
CA GLN A 144 7.61 -14.74 14.63
C GLN A 144 7.15 -13.28 14.47
N PHE A 145 5.89 -13.07 14.06
CA PHE A 145 5.29 -11.73 13.86
C PHE A 145 4.27 -11.38 14.95
N LYS A 146 3.93 -12.35 15.81
CA LYS A 146 3.02 -12.14 16.93
C LYS A 146 3.49 -10.98 17.81
N ASP A 147 2.53 -10.16 18.24
CA ASP A 147 2.72 -9.00 19.11
C ASP A 147 3.66 -7.90 18.54
N LYS A 148 3.93 -7.91 17.22
CA LYS A 148 4.66 -6.84 16.55
C LYS A 148 3.71 -5.71 16.13
N GLY A 149 4.18 -4.47 16.26
CA GLY A 149 3.50 -3.33 15.65
C GLY A 149 3.71 -3.34 14.12
N VAL A 150 2.64 -3.42 13.34
CA VAL A 150 2.75 -3.54 11.88
C VAL A 150 2.43 -2.21 11.20
N PHE A 151 3.36 -1.76 10.36
CA PHE A 151 3.12 -0.69 9.40
C PHE A 151 2.91 -1.28 8.01
N THR A 152 1.74 -1.05 7.42
CA THR A 152 1.40 -1.59 6.09
C THR A 152 1.57 -0.52 5.04
N LEU A 153 2.39 -0.76 4.02
CA LEU A 153 2.45 0.09 2.83
C LEU A 153 1.33 -0.32 1.87
N VAL A 154 0.29 0.51 1.81
CA VAL A 154 -0.93 0.26 1.04
C VAL A 154 -0.75 0.65 -0.43
N TYR A 155 -0.16 1.81 -0.68
CA TYR A 155 0.18 2.26 -2.04
C TYR A 155 1.52 2.98 -2.06
N LEU A 156 2.29 2.78 -3.13
CA LEU A 156 3.48 3.56 -3.47
C LEU A 156 3.52 3.77 -4.98
N GLY A 157 3.15 4.97 -5.43
CA GLY A 157 3.11 5.33 -6.85
C GLY A 157 4.07 6.46 -7.18
N SER A 158 4.94 6.25 -8.16
CA SER A 158 5.79 7.30 -8.75
C SER A 158 5.42 7.53 -10.22
N LEU A 159 5.24 8.80 -10.59
CA LEU A 159 5.12 9.19 -11.99
C LEU A 159 6.38 8.78 -12.75
N GLU A 160 6.22 8.43 -14.03
CA GLU A 160 7.35 8.02 -14.88
C GLU A 160 8.47 9.06 -14.90
N LYS A 161 8.11 10.36 -15.05
CA LYS A 161 9.03 11.51 -15.02
C LYS A 161 9.82 11.66 -13.70
N ALA A 162 9.40 10.99 -12.63
CA ALA A 162 10.00 11.05 -11.31
C ALA A 162 10.85 9.83 -10.94
N ARG A 163 10.79 8.76 -11.74
CA ARG A 163 11.57 7.54 -11.50
C ARG A 163 13.08 7.85 -11.55
N GLY A 164 13.85 7.18 -10.70
CA GLY A 164 15.30 7.38 -10.61
C GLY A 164 15.76 8.61 -9.82
N LYS A 165 14.87 9.53 -9.40
CA LYS A 165 15.23 10.73 -8.62
C LYS A 165 15.46 10.49 -7.12
N GLY A 166 15.34 9.23 -6.66
CA GLY A 166 15.51 8.86 -5.26
C GLY A 166 14.32 9.20 -4.35
N ASN A 167 13.17 9.60 -4.90
CA ASN A 167 11.96 9.96 -4.12
C ASN A 167 11.48 8.83 -3.21
N VAL A 168 11.40 7.60 -3.73
CA VAL A 168 11.03 6.41 -2.95
C VAL A 168 11.98 6.19 -1.77
N ARG A 169 13.29 6.39 -1.96
CA ARG A 169 14.28 6.29 -0.87
C ARG A 169 14.00 7.32 0.21
N LYS A 170 13.79 8.59 -0.17
CA LYS A 170 13.46 9.66 0.79
C LYS A 170 12.20 9.34 1.60
N MET A 171 11.16 8.81 0.96
CA MET A 171 9.92 8.42 1.63
C MET A 171 10.11 7.26 2.60
N PHE A 172 10.82 6.19 2.19
CA PHE A 172 11.11 5.08 3.09
C PHE A 172 12.00 5.50 4.25
N ASP A 173 13.08 6.23 3.99
CA ASP A 173 13.98 6.72 5.04
C ASP A 173 13.20 7.59 6.04
N PHE A 174 12.32 8.48 5.55
CA PHE A 174 11.44 9.26 6.41
C PHE A 174 10.53 8.38 7.28
N MET A 175 9.85 7.39 6.69
CA MET A 175 8.98 6.47 7.44
C MET A 175 9.75 5.64 8.47
N PHE A 176 10.92 5.12 8.09
CA PHE A 176 11.77 4.33 8.98
C PHE A 176 12.25 5.16 10.16
N GLU A 177 12.78 6.35 9.93
CA GLU A 177 13.33 7.15 11.01
C GLU A 177 12.27 7.74 11.95
N ASN A 178 11.11 8.12 11.41
CA ASN A 178 10.12 8.91 12.17
C ASN A 178 8.96 8.10 12.73
N TYR A 179 8.69 6.90 12.20
CA TYR A 179 7.54 6.09 12.61
C TYR A 179 7.87 4.64 12.93
N ILE A 180 8.75 4.00 12.15
CA ILE A 180 8.89 2.54 12.21
C ILE A 180 10.07 2.15 13.11
N ASP A 181 11.29 2.50 12.74
CA ASP A 181 12.53 2.03 13.40
C ASP A 181 12.85 2.77 14.70
N ASN A 182 12.11 3.86 15.01
CA ASN A 182 12.18 4.55 16.30
C ASN A 182 11.38 3.86 17.41
N GLN A 183 10.65 2.79 17.08
CA GLN A 183 9.91 1.96 18.02
C GLN A 183 10.53 0.55 18.10
N PRO A 184 10.61 -0.06 19.29
CA PRO A 184 10.97 -1.46 19.39
C PRO A 184 9.84 -2.33 18.82
N ASN A 185 10.19 -3.51 18.29
CA ASN A 185 9.21 -4.53 17.89
C ASN A 185 8.20 -4.13 16.81
N THR A 186 8.56 -3.19 15.94
CA THR A 186 7.78 -2.89 14.74
C THR A 186 8.30 -3.66 13.53
N ILE A 187 7.42 -3.94 12.58
CA ILE A 187 7.74 -4.50 11.27
C ILE A 187 7.01 -3.72 10.18
N SER A 188 7.39 -3.92 8.92
CA SER A 188 6.65 -3.38 7.78
C SER A 188 6.17 -4.49 6.87
N TYR A 189 4.97 -4.33 6.34
CA TYR A 189 4.27 -5.29 5.49
C TYR A 189 3.79 -4.59 4.22
N LEU A 190 3.78 -5.30 3.08
CA LEU A 190 3.21 -4.82 1.82
C LEU A 190 2.80 -5.99 0.92
N GLU A 191 1.89 -5.72 0.00
CA GLU A 191 1.55 -6.59 -1.12
C GLU A 191 1.87 -5.87 -2.43
N SER A 192 2.84 -6.38 -3.19
CA SER A 192 3.26 -5.78 -4.45
C SER A 192 2.61 -6.48 -5.63
N SER A 193 1.74 -5.79 -6.36
CA SER A 193 1.15 -6.23 -7.64
C SER A 193 2.12 -6.19 -8.84
N SER A 194 3.33 -5.64 -8.64
CA SER A 194 4.34 -5.49 -9.69
C SER A 194 5.62 -6.24 -9.35
N PRO A 195 5.98 -7.30 -10.10
CA PRO A 195 7.25 -8.03 -9.93
C PRO A 195 8.48 -7.13 -10.08
N THR A 196 8.38 -6.07 -10.89
CA THR A 196 9.47 -5.11 -11.11
C THR A 196 9.81 -4.27 -9.88
N ASN A 197 8.89 -4.15 -8.92
CA ASN A 197 9.13 -3.43 -7.68
C ASN A 197 9.84 -4.30 -6.62
N ILE A 198 9.81 -5.62 -6.75
CA ILE A 198 10.40 -6.56 -5.77
C ILE A 198 11.89 -6.29 -5.50
N PRO A 199 12.76 -6.09 -6.52
CA PRO A 199 14.16 -5.72 -6.28
C PRO A 199 14.32 -4.37 -5.58
N ILE A 200 13.35 -3.45 -5.72
CA ILE A 200 13.35 -2.16 -5.02
C ILE A 200 13.10 -2.41 -3.53
N TYR A 201 12.04 -3.14 -3.17
CA TYR A 201 11.70 -3.44 -1.77
C TYR A 201 12.79 -4.26 -1.07
N ASN A 202 13.42 -5.21 -1.78
CA ASN A 202 14.57 -5.97 -1.25
C ASN A 202 15.70 -5.05 -0.77
N ARG A 203 15.98 -3.96 -1.48
CA ARG A 203 17.02 -2.98 -1.07
C ARG A 203 16.66 -2.19 0.20
N PHE A 204 15.39 -2.21 0.60
CA PHE A 204 14.91 -1.61 1.84
C PHE A 204 14.72 -2.64 2.97
N GLY A 205 15.16 -3.89 2.75
CA GLY A 205 15.10 -4.96 3.76
C GLY A 205 13.76 -5.70 3.83
N PHE A 206 12.87 -5.49 2.84
CA PHE A 206 11.70 -6.34 2.68
C PHE A 206 12.13 -7.69 2.08
N HIS A 207 11.52 -8.76 2.54
CA HIS A 207 11.73 -10.10 2.03
C HIS A 207 10.41 -10.76 1.69
N PHE A 208 10.41 -11.53 0.62
CA PHE A 208 9.26 -12.29 0.15
C PHE A 208 8.73 -13.23 1.24
N ALA A 209 7.42 -13.23 1.44
CA ALA A 209 6.71 -14.15 2.32
C ALA A 209 5.93 -15.19 1.50
N GLU A 210 5.03 -14.75 0.62
CA GLU A 210 4.25 -15.59 -0.27
C GLU A 210 3.63 -14.77 -1.41
N ASP A 211 3.09 -15.46 -2.42
CA ASP A 211 2.22 -14.84 -3.42
C ASP A 211 0.76 -15.08 -3.05
N ILE A 212 -0.07 -14.05 -3.17
CA ILE A 212 -1.52 -14.13 -3.11
C ILE A 212 -2.12 -13.78 -4.47
N MET A 213 -3.33 -14.26 -4.75
CA MET A 213 -3.96 -14.11 -6.06
C MET A 213 -5.40 -13.66 -5.91
N LEU A 214 -5.77 -12.61 -6.64
CA LEU A 214 -7.16 -12.24 -6.87
C LEU A 214 -7.63 -12.83 -8.20
N GLY A 215 -8.85 -13.36 -8.24
CA GLY A 215 -9.43 -13.96 -9.45
C GLY A 215 -9.02 -15.42 -9.63
N SER A 216 -9.01 -15.92 -10.87
CA SER A 216 -8.80 -17.34 -11.14
C SER A 216 -7.90 -17.58 -12.35
N LYS A 217 -6.76 -18.23 -12.11
CA LYS A 217 -5.81 -18.63 -13.15
C LYS A 217 -6.20 -20.00 -13.71
N HIS A 218 -6.72 -19.99 -14.93
CA HIS A 218 -7.13 -21.16 -15.71
C HIS A 218 -6.52 -21.11 -17.11
N ASP A 219 -6.65 -22.17 -17.90
CA ASP A 219 -6.12 -22.21 -19.26
C ASP A 219 -6.74 -21.09 -20.11
N GLY A 220 -5.88 -20.21 -20.64
CA GLY A 220 -6.29 -19.02 -21.41
C GLY A 220 -6.58 -17.77 -20.57
N ALA A 221 -6.46 -17.83 -19.25
CA ALA A 221 -6.64 -16.67 -18.38
C ALA A 221 -5.58 -15.58 -18.64
N VAL A 222 -6.03 -14.33 -18.62
CA VAL A 222 -5.20 -13.14 -18.87
C VAL A 222 -5.02 -12.37 -17.57
N GLU A 223 -3.76 -12.14 -17.19
CA GLU A 223 -3.45 -11.32 -16.02
C GLU A 223 -3.87 -9.86 -16.24
N GLY A 224 -4.49 -9.26 -15.22
CA GLY A 224 -5.14 -7.95 -15.31
C GLY A 224 -6.52 -7.96 -15.96
N LYS A 225 -7.05 -9.15 -16.28
CA LYS A 225 -8.43 -9.33 -16.72
C LYS A 225 -9.16 -10.40 -15.92
N ASP A 226 -8.54 -11.57 -15.75
CA ASP A 226 -9.13 -12.74 -15.11
C ASP A 226 -8.52 -13.04 -13.73
N TYR A 227 -7.25 -12.65 -13.55
CA TYR A 227 -6.55 -12.74 -12.26
C TYR A 227 -5.45 -11.68 -12.13
N ALA A 228 -4.96 -11.46 -10.92
CA ALA A 228 -3.77 -10.67 -10.62
C ALA A 228 -3.01 -11.30 -9.44
N ILE A 229 -1.68 -11.29 -9.49
CA ILE A 229 -0.81 -11.81 -8.43
C ILE A 229 -0.23 -10.64 -7.66
N MET A 230 -0.17 -10.77 -6.34
CA MET A 230 0.54 -9.84 -5.47
C MET A 230 1.54 -10.61 -4.62
N SER A 231 2.78 -10.17 -4.61
CA SER A 231 3.82 -10.74 -3.76
C SER A 231 3.82 -10.02 -2.41
N VAL A 232 3.51 -10.77 -1.35
CA VAL A 232 3.59 -10.29 0.01
C VAL A 232 5.06 -10.19 0.42
N MET A 233 5.45 -9.03 0.96
CA MET A 233 6.79 -8.81 1.47
C MET A 233 6.78 -8.21 2.86
N ILE A 234 7.71 -8.66 3.70
CA ILE A 234 7.85 -8.24 5.09
C ILE A 234 9.27 -7.75 5.34
N ARG A 235 9.37 -6.55 5.94
CA ARG A 235 10.61 -6.01 6.50
C ARG A 235 10.60 -6.22 8.00
N GLY A 236 11.59 -6.96 8.52
CA GLY A 236 11.72 -7.18 9.96
C GLY A 236 12.13 -5.90 10.70
N THR A 237 12.13 -5.97 12.03
CA THR A 237 12.45 -4.82 12.89
C THR A 237 13.82 -4.23 12.54
N ARG A 238 13.87 -2.92 12.24
CA ARG A 238 15.10 -2.22 11.82
C ARG A 238 15.76 -2.83 10.59
N GLY A 239 14.96 -3.41 9.69
CA GLY A 239 15.43 -4.00 8.43
C GLY A 239 16.12 -5.35 8.60
N LYS A 240 16.00 -5.99 9.77
CA LYS A 240 16.53 -7.35 9.99
C LYS A 240 15.79 -8.36 9.11
N ASP A 241 16.53 -9.34 8.62
CA ASP A 241 15.95 -10.48 7.91
C ASP A 241 15.28 -11.45 8.90
N TRP A 242 13.96 -11.34 9.00
CA TRP A 242 13.12 -12.15 9.88
C TRP A 242 13.17 -13.64 9.57
N ARG A 243 13.60 -14.05 8.36
CA ARG A 243 13.71 -15.46 7.96
C ARG A 243 14.85 -16.17 8.70
N ASN A 244 15.81 -15.42 9.24
CA ASN A 244 16.95 -15.96 9.97
C ASN A 244 16.70 -16.03 11.49
N GLU A 245 15.63 -15.43 12.00
CA GLU A 245 15.32 -15.41 13.45
C GLU A 245 14.69 -16.73 13.95
N SER A 246 14.32 -17.64 13.04
CA SER A 246 13.66 -18.91 13.33
C SER A 246 14.60 -20.11 13.52
N LYS A 247 15.93 -19.92 13.61
CA LYS A 247 16.85 -20.98 14.03
C LYS A 247 17.05 -20.93 15.55
N PRO A 248 16.39 -21.80 16.36
CA PRO A 248 16.79 -21.96 17.74
C PRO A 248 18.27 -22.37 17.77
N SER A 249 19.09 -21.66 18.55
CA SER A 249 20.47 -22.05 18.78
C SER A 249 20.48 -23.41 19.48
N MET A 250 20.88 -24.48 18.77
CA MET A 250 21.33 -25.71 19.42
C MET A 250 22.72 -25.48 20.03
N SER A 251 22.76 -24.76 21.14
CA SER A 251 23.87 -24.67 22.10
C SER A 251 23.26 -24.04 23.35
N GLN A 252 23.14 -24.69 24.50
CA GLN A 252 24.13 -25.51 25.18
C GLN A 252 23.43 -26.66 25.92
N LYS A 253 23.87 -27.90 25.70
CA LYS A 253 23.81 -28.93 26.75
C LYS A 253 25.15 -28.83 27.49
N LEU A 254 25.09 -28.44 28.75
CA LEU A 254 26.09 -28.80 29.77
C LEU A 254 25.49 -29.96 30.57
#